data_AF-A0AA45W5T4-F1
#
_entry.id   AF-A0AA45W5T4-F1
#
_cell.length_a   1.000
_cell.length_b   1.000
_cell.length_c   1.000
_cell.angle_alpha   90.00
_cell.angle_beta   90.00
_cell.angle_gamma   90.00
#
_symmetry.space_group_name_H-M   'P 1'
#
loop_
_entity.id
_entity.type
_entity.pdbx_description
1 polymer ?
#
loop_
_entity_poly.entity_id
_entity_poly.type
_entity_poly.pdbx_seq_one_letter_code
_entity_poly.pdbx_strand_id
1 'polypeptide(L)'
;MARLLADAGMDAVFSYAGRTNAPVAQPLPLRVGGFGGASGLAAFLRDQAISHVIDATHPFAAQMSRNAITACNETRTPLLALERPAWRAGPDDRWILVADPEQAARVLPDAPARVFLAIGKQNLASFATRPHHYLLRLVDPPEGPLPLPDAEAVIARGPFTAEGDEALMRAHGITHLVAKNSGGAGAEAKLIAARQLSLPVVMIDRPRLPPRRSVAEPGEAMAWLHHGASSARRGV
;
A
#
# COMPACT_ATOMS: atom_id res chain seq x y z
N MET A 1 0.44 0.65 14.68
CA MET A 1 1.82 1.02 15.04
C MET A 1 1.91 2.37 15.73
N ALA A 2 1.61 3.50 15.07
CA ALA A 2 1.78 4.85 15.66
C ALA A 2 1.13 5.01 17.04
N ARG A 3 -0.11 4.55 17.20
CA ARG A 3 -0.80 4.54 18.51
C ARG A 3 -0.06 3.72 19.56
N LEU A 4 0.42 2.52 19.23
CA LEU A 4 1.19 1.70 20.19
C LEU A 4 2.50 2.36 20.63
N LEU A 5 3.20 3.05 19.72
CA LEU A 5 4.40 3.81 20.05
C LEU A 5 4.07 4.97 21.00
N ALA A 6 2.99 5.70 20.72
CA ALA A 6 2.53 6.83 21.52
C ALA A 6 2.08 6.37 22.92
N ASP A 7 1.26 5.31 22.99
CA ASP A 7 0.76 4.74 24.24
C ASP A 7 1.92 4.20 25.11
N ALA A 8 3.00 3.72 24.48
CA ALA A 8 4.23 3.30 25.15
C ALA A 8 5.20 4.45 25.49
N GLY A 9 4.84 5.71 25.16
CA GLY A 9 5.68 6.89 25.41
C GLY A 9 7.00 6.88 24.64
N MET A 10 7.06 6.20 23.49
CA MET A 10 8.28 6.13 22.68
C MET A 10 8.50 7.44 21.91
N ASP A 11 9.72 7.96 21.97
CA ASP A 11 10.15 9.07 21.13
C ASP A 11 10.25 8.60 19.68
N ALA A 12 9.27 9.01 18.87
CA ALA A 12 9.10 8.53 17.51
C ALA A 12 8.52 9.61 16.59
N VAL A 13 8.98 9.62 15.34
CA VAL A 13 8.44 10.47 14.28
C VAL A 13 7.68 9.63 13.26
N PHE A 14 6.48 10.07 12.88
CA PHE A 14 5.70 9.48 11.80
C PHE A 14 5.97 10.22 10.49
N SER A 15 6.09 9.51 9.37
CA SER A 15 6.38 10.11 8.06
C SER A 15 5.32 9.77 7.02
N TYR A 16 4.72 10.81 6.43
CA TYR A 16 3.87 10.69 5.23
C TYR A 16 4.61 11.18 3.99
N ALA A 17 4.36 10.52 2.86
CA ALA A 17 4.89 10.95 1.57
C ALA A 17 4.25 12.24 1.02
N GLY A 18 3.13 12.71 1.60
CA GLY A 18 2.38 13.88 1.11
C GLY A 18 1.57 13.61 -0.17
N ARG A 19 1.03 12.40 -0.32
CA ARG A 19 0.32 11.97 -1.55
C ARG A 19 -1.18 12.28 -1.58
N THR A 20 -1.72 12.73 -0.44
CA THR A 20 -3.13 13.07 -0.24
C THR A 20 -3.23 14.44 0.39
N ASN A 21 -4.28 15.19 0.07
CA ASN A 21 -4.42 16.59 0.52
C ASN A 21 -4.66 16.72 2.02
N ALA A 22 -5.36 15.75 2.62
CA ALA A 22 -5.65 15.71 4.05
C ALA A 22 -5.29 14.35 4.65
N PRO A 23 -4.02 14.10 5.00
CA PRO A 23 -3.61 12.86 5.67
C PRO A 23 -4.26 12.76 7.05
N VAL A 24 -4.54 11.53 7.49
CA VAL A 24 -5.12 11.27 8.81
C VAL A 24 -4.13 11.66 9.90
N ALA A 25 -4.57 12.42 10.90
CA ALA A 25 -3.76 12.81 12.05
C ALA A 25 -3.18 11.58 12.77
N GLN A 26 -1.95 11.71 13.25
CA GLN A 26 -1.24 10.64 13.95
C GLN A 26 -0.91 11.09 15.39
N PRO A 27 -0.87 10.16 16.36
CA PRO A 27 -0.59 10.48 17.77
C PRO A 27 0.92 10.65 18.05
N LEU A 28 1.70 11.03 17.04
CA LEU A 28 3.16 11.20 17.10
C LEU A 28 3.55 12.47 16.32
N PRO A 29 4.70 13.09 16.62
CA PRO A 29 5.33 14.10 15.77
C PRO A 29 5.30 13.67 14.30
N LEU A 30 4.79 14.53 13.43
CA LEU A 30 4.52 14.21 12.03
C LEU A 30 5.45 14.99 11.10
N ARG A 31 6.04 14.29 10.13
CA ARG A 31 6.69 14.86 8.95
C ARG A 31 5.93 14.50 7.69
N VAL A 32 5.83 15.45 6.74
CA VAL A 32 5.22 15.24 5.43
C VAL A 32 6.21 15.61 4.31
N GLY A 33 6.32 14.75 3.30
CA GLY A 33 7.13 14.96 2.09
C GLY A 33 8.14 13.84 1.84
N GLY A 34 8.74 13.82 0.64
CA GLY A 34 9.81 12.87 0.32
C GLY A 34 11.10 13.14 1.09
N PHE A 35 11.98 12.15 1.18
CA PHE A 35 13.31 12.31 1.79
C PHE A 35 14.41 12.72 0.81
N GLY A 36 14.13 12.77 -0.50
CA GLY A 36 15.17 12.98 -1.52
C GLY A 36 15.96 11.71 -1.85
N GLY A 37 15.26 10.57 -1.93
CA GLY A 37 15.89 9.27 -2.22
C GLY A 37 16.53 8.60 -1.01
N ALA A 38 17.37 7.60 -1.25
CA ALA A 38 18.07 6.86 -0.19
C ALA A 38 19.07 7.74 0.57
N SER A 39 19.88 8.53 -0.14
CA SER A 39 20.89 9.40 0.48
C SER A 39 20.26 10.48 1.37
N GLY A 40 19.17 11.10 0.93
CA GLY A 40 18.46 12.07 1.76
C GLY A 40 17.75 11.44 2.96
N LEU A 41 17.29 10.18 2.85
CA LEU A 41 16.84 9.42 4.02
C LEU A 41 18.01 9.13 4.97
N ALA A 42 19.17 8.71 4.48
CA ALA A 42 20.35 8.45 5.30
C ALA A 42 20.84 9.70 6.04
N ALA A 43 20.80 10.87 5.40
CA ALA A 43 21.06 12.14 6.05
C ALA A 43 20.06 12.40 7.18
N PHE A 44 18.76 12.26 6.90
CA PHE A 44 17.72 12.42 7.91
C PHE A 44 17.91 11.48 9.12
N LEU A 45 18.24 10.21 8.89
CA LEU A 45 18.49 9.24 9.96
C LEU A 45 19.65 9.67 10.87
N ARG A 46 20.73 10.24 10.30
CA ARG A 46 21.86 10.76 11.06
C ARG A 46 21.52 12.05 11.80
N ASP A 47 20.95 13.02 11.11
CA ASP A 47 20.68 14.36 11.64
C ASP A 47 19.64 14.33 12.77
N GLN A 48 18.69 13.39 12.71
CA GLN A 48 17.68 13.19 13.75
C GLN A 48 18.03 12.08 14.74
N ALA A 49 19.26 11.53 14.66
CA ALA A 49 19.73 10.44 15.51
C ALA A 49 18.75 9.25 15.61
N ILE A 50 18.15 8.86 14.48
CA ILE A 50 17.14 7.80 14.44
C ILE A 50 17.78 6.45 14.76
N SER A 51 17.36 5.88 15.87
CA SER A 51 17.90 4.62 16.37
C SER A 51 17.31 3.38 15.69
N HIS A 52 16.07 3.44 15.20
CA HIS A 52 15.37 2.33 14.57
C HIS A 52 14.41 2.83 13.49
N VAL A 53 14.23 2.06 12.41
CA VAL A 53 13.24 2.34 11.37
C VAL A 53 12.23 1.20 11.29
N ILE A 54 10.95 1.54 11.37
CA ILE A 54 9.85 0.64 11.00
C ILE A 54 9.31 1.07 9.64
N ASP A 55 9.58 0.26 8.61
CA ASP A 55 8.94 0.38 7.30
C ASP A 55 7.53 -0.20 7.38
N ALA A 56 6.57 0.64 7.75
CA ALA A 56 5.13 0.35 7.72
C ALA A 56 4.44 0.96 6.48
N THR A 57 5.18 1.14 5.38
CA THR A 57 4.61 1.67 4.14
C THR A 57 3.72 0.64 3.44
N HIS A 58 2.92 1.09 2.47
CA HIS A 58 2.11 0.18 1.66
C HIS A 58 3.03 -0.81 0.91
N PRO A 59 2.70 -2.12 0.76
CA PRO A 59 3.59 -3.08 0.08
C PRO A 59 3.99 -2.70 -1.36
N PHE A 60 3.16 -1.89 -2.03
CA PHE A 60 3.44 -1.34 -3.35
C PHE A 60 4.24 -0.02 -3.35
N ALA A 61 4.60 0.52 -2.19
CA ALA A 61 5.51 1.65 -2.04
C ALA A 61 6.98 1.21 -2.14
N ALA A 62 7.26 0.30 -3.09
CA ALA A 62 8.52 -0.43 -3.21
C ALA A 62 9.75 0.48 -3.28
N GLN A 63 9.64 1.65 -3.93
CA GLN A 63 10.74 2.61 -3.98
C GLN A 63 11.11 3.14 -2.59
N MET A 64 10.12 3.43 -1.74
CA MET A 64 10.38 3.90 -0.38
C MET A 64 11.01 2.79 0.46
N SER A 65 10.52 1.55 0.34
CA SER A 65 11.14 0.40 1.02
C SER A 65 12.57 0.15 0.54
N ARG A 66 12.87 0.27 -0.77
CA ARG A 66 14.25 0.18 -1.29
C ARG A 66 15.14 1.29 -0.71
N ASN A 67 14.64 2.52 -0.69
CA ASN A 67 15.37 3.63 -0.09
C ASN A 67 15.65 3.39 1.40
N ALA A 68 14.67 2.86 2.14
CA ALA A 68 14.82 2.51 3.55
C ALA A 68 15.88 1.43 3.76
N ILE A 69 15.87 0.36 2.96
CA ILE A 69 16.89 -0.69 3.00
C ILE A 69 18.28 -0.09 2.77
N THR A 70 18.46 0.68 1.68
CA THR A 70 19.75 1.28 1.35
C THR A 70 20.24 2.24 2.45
N ALA A 71 19.39 3.17 2.90
CA ALA A 71 19.74 4.16 3.91
C ALA A 71 20.06 3.53 5.27
N CYS A 72 19.27 2.54 5.69
CA CYS A 72 19.49 1.82 6.94
C CYS A 72 20.79 1.00 6.91
N ASN A 73 21.12 0.39 5.77
CA ASN A 73 22.39 -0.31 5.60
C ASN A 73 23.59 0.67 5.66
N GLU A 74 23.49 1.84 5.01
CA GLU A 74 24.53 2.88 5.02
C GLU A 74 24.79 3.43 6.43
N THR A 75 23.72 3.73 7.15
CA THR A 75 23.77 4.32 8.50
C THR A 75 23.92 3.30 9.63
N ARG A 76 23.82 2.00 9.30
CA ARG A 76 23.69 0.89 10.24
C ARG A 76 22.50 1.01 11.20
N THR A 77 21.48 1.77 10.83
CA THR A 77 20.23 1.85 11.59
C THR A 77 19.43 0.55 11.41
N PRO A 78 19.05 -0.16 12.48
CA PRO A 78 18.19 -1.32 12.40
C PRO A 78 16.86 -1.03 11.66
N LEU A 79 16.53 -1.90 10.71
CA LEU A 79 15.31 -1.82 9.90
C LEU A 79 14.41 -3.03 10.15
N LEU A 80 13.14 -2.77 10.42
CA LEU A 80 12.08 -3.77 10.45
C LEU A 80 10.95 -3.37 9.50
N ALA A 81 10.50 -4.30 8.67
CA ALA A 81 9.27 -4.11 7.89
C ALA A 81 8.06 -4.59 8.70
N LEU A 82 7.04 -3.75 8.82
CA LEU A 82 5.73 -4.15 9.34
C LEU A 82 4.82 -4.39 8.14
N GLU A 83 4.75 -5.64 7.70
CA GLU A 83 4.09 -6.01 6.46
C GLU A 83 3.18 -7.21 6.68
N ARG A 84 1.88 -6.98 6.49
CA ARG A 84 0.86 -8.03 6.60
C ARG A 84 1.05 -9.07 5.49
N PRO A 85 0.67 -10.34 5.70
CA PRO A 85 0.73 -11.37 4.65
C PRO A 85 -0.05 -10.98 3.41
N ALA A 86 0.42 -11.42 2.24
CA ALA A 86 -0.32 -11.31 0.99
C ALA A 86 -1.60 -12.13 1.09
N TRP A 87 -2.70 -11.63 0.49
CA TRP A 87 -3.91 -12.43 0.38
C TRP A 87 -3.64 -13.63 -0.53
N ARG A 88 -4.38 -14.72 -0.27
CA ARG A 88 -4.36 -15.95 -1.05
C ARG A 88 -5.77 -16.22 -1.56
N ALA A 89 -5.87 -16.69 -2.79
CA ALA A 89 -7.15 -17.09 -3.37
C ALA A 89 -7.75 -18.27 -2.58
N GLY A 90 -9.03 -18.16 -2.23
CA GLY A 90 -9.85 -19.27 -1.76
C GLY A 90 -10.50 -20.06 -2.91
N PRO A 91 -11.28 -21.10 -2.61
CA PRO A 91 -11.89 -21.97 -3.62
C PRO A 91 -12.78 -21.25 -4.64
N ASP A 92 -13.52 -20.23 -4.20
CA ASP A 92 -14.46 -19.48 -5.05
C ASP A 92 -13.83 -18.23 -5.69
N ASP A 93 -12.53 -18.00 -5.46
CA ASP A 93 -11.82 -16.86 -6.00
C ASP A 93 -11.30 -17.14 -7.42
N ARG A 94 -11.67 -16.27 -8.37
CA ARG A 94 -11.24 -16.37 -9.77
C ARG A 94 -10.07 -15.43 -10.05
N TRP A 95 -8.91 -15.71 -9.46
CA TRP A 95 -7.76 -14.81 -9.55
C TRP A 95 -6.85 -15.11 -10.73
N ILE A 96 -6.40 -14.05 -11.39
CA ILE A 96 -5.33 -14.07 -12.40
C ILE A 96 -4.17 -13.27 -11.80
N LEU A 97 -3.09 -13.96 -11.43
CA LEU A 97 -1.89 -13.32 -10.88
C LEU A 97 -1.04 -12.71 -12.01
N VAL A 98 -0.64 -11.45 -11.84
CA VAL A 98 0.20 -10.73 -12.81
C VAL A 98 1.29 -9.94 -12.07
N ALA A 99 2.44 -9.72 -12.70
CA ALA A 99 3.57 -9.10 -12.02
C ALA A 99 3.45 -7.57 -11.87
N ASP A 100 2.72 -6.92 -12.77
CA ASP A 100 2.72 -5.46 -12.90
C ASP A 100 1.41 -4.93 -13.57
N PRO A 101 1.15 -3.61 -13.52
CA PRO A 101 -0.01 -2.99 -14.17
C PRO A 101 -0.08 -3.20 -15.68
N GLU A 102 1.07 -3.28 -16.36
CA GLU A 102 1.13 -3.49 -17.81
C GLU A 102 0.60 -4.88 -18.18
N GLN A 103 1.02 -5.92 -17.45
CA GLN A 103 0.47 -7.27 -17.58
C GLN A 103 -1.00 -7.32 -17.18
N ALA A 104 -1.39 -6.59 -16.13
CA ALA A 104 -2.79 -6.49 -15.73
C ALA A 104 -3.68 -5.97 -16.87
N ALA A 105 -3.22 -4.95 -17.61
CA ALA A 105 -3.94 -4.44 -18.77
C ALA A 105 -4.01 -5.44 -19.95
N ARG A 106 -2.93 -6.23 -20.16
CA ARG A 106 -2.86 -7.23 -21.23
C ARG A 106 -3.77 -8.43 -21.00
N VAL A 107 -3.95 -8.87 -19.76
CA VAL A 107 -4.78 -10.06 -19.45
C VAL A 107 -6.29 -9.78 -19.40
N LEU A 108 -6.69 -8.50 -19.42
CA LEU A 108 -8.09 -8.13 -19.63
C LEU A 108 -8.56 -8.63 -21.00
N PRO A 109 -9.88 -8.82 -21.22
CA PRO A 109 -10.40 -9.27 -22.51
C PRO A 109 -10.11 -8.25 -23.63
N ASP A 110 -10.12 -8.70 -24.89
CA ASP A 110 -9.97 -7.78 -26.03
C ASP A 110 -11.26 -7.02 -26.34
N ALA A 111 -12.41 -7.63 -26.08
CA ALA A 111 -13.71 -6.96 -26.17
C ALA A 111 -13.86 -5.92 -25.04
N PRO A 112 -14.60 -4.81 -25.28
CA PRO A 112 -14.93 -3.85 -24.24
C PRO A 112 -15.53 -4.50 -22.98
N ALA A 113 -15.07 -4.05 -21.82
CA ALA A 113 -15.45 -4.54 -20.51
C ALA A 113 -15.62 -3.36 -19.53
N ARG A 114 -16.16 -3.64 -18.35
CA ARG A 114 -16.37 -2.66 -17.28
C ARG A 114 -15.45 -3.03 -16.12
N VAL A 115 -14.35 -2.31 -15.98
CA VAL A 115 -13.22 -2.70 -15.15
C VAL A 115 -13.12 -1.79 -13.94
N PHE A 116 -13.20 -2.37 -12.75
CA PHE A 116 -12.90 -1.63 -11.52
C PHE A 116 -11.39 -1.64 -11.26
N LEU A 117 -10.73 -0.51 -11.48
CA LEU A 117 -9.31 -0.31 -11.17
C LEU A 117 -9.13 0.10 -9.70
N ALA A 118 -9.13 -0.87 -8.80
CA ALA A 118 -8.90 -0.66 -7.37
C ALA A 118 -7.40 -0.52 -7.02
N ILE A 119 -6.65 0.24 -7.82
CA ILE A 119 -5.19 0.41 -7.75
C ILE A 119 -4.75 1.84 -7.36
N GLY A 120 -5.71 2.76 -7.18
CA GLY A 120 -5.49 4.18 -6.90
C GLY A 120 -5.10 4.98 -8.14
N LYS A 121 -4.60 6.21 -7.95
CA LYS A 121 -4.27 7.14 -9.06
C LYS A 121 -2.97 6.84 -9.81
N GLN A 122 -2.09 5.99 -9.26
CA GLN A 122 -0.79 5.69 -9.87
C GLN A 122 -0.93 4.53 -10.87
N ASN A 123 -0.22 4.63 -11.99
CA ASN A 123 -0.13 3.61 -13.06
C ASN A 123 -1.43 3.41 -13.85
N LEU A 124 -2.32 4.41 -13.88
CA LEU A 124 -3.52 4.36 -14.73
C LEU A 124 -3.17 4.35 -16.23
N ALA A 125 -2.09 5.02 -16.62
CA ALA A 125 -1.64 5.10 -18.00
C ALA A 125 -1.37 3.71 -18.65
N SER A 126 -1.03 2.69 -17.85
CA SER A 126 -0.81 1.33 -18.34
C SER A 126 -2.09 0.70 -18.94
N PHE A 127 -3.26 1.26 -18.65
CA PHE A 127 -4.57 0.81 -19.13
C PHE A 127 -5.13 1.66 -20.29
N ALA A 128 -4.43 2.74 -20.67
CA ALA A 128 -4.94 3.73 -21.63
C ALA A 128 -5.17 3.19 -23.04
N THR A 129 -4.48 2.11 -23.42
CA THR A 129 -4.55 1.53 -24.77
C THR A 129 -5.66 0.50 -24.94
N ARG A 130 -6.41 0.17 -23.88
CA ARG A 130 -7.49 -0.82 -23.92
C ARG A 130 -8.85 -0.13 -23.93
N PRO A 131 -9.81 -0.58 -24.78
CA PRO A 131 -11.10 0.09 -24.98
C PRO A 131 -12.13 -0.34 -23.93
N HIS A 132 -11.80 -0.20 -22.65
CA HIS A 132 -12.69 -0.54 -21.54
C HIS A 132 -13.27 0.72 -20.90
N HIS A 133 -14.41 0.56 -20.25
CA HIS A 133 -14.91 1.52 -19.28
C HIS A 133 -14.23 1.24 -17.93
N TYR A 134 -13.63 2.27 -17.33
CA TYR A 134 -12.90 2.14 -16.07
C TYR A 134 -13.60 2.85 -14.92
N LEU A 135 -13.98 2.08 -13.90
CA LEU A 135 -14.32 2.65 -12.61
C LEU A 135 -13.05 2.82 -11.78
N LEU A 136 -12.83 4.03 -11.27
CA LEU A 136 -11.77 4.35 -10.33
C LEU A 136 -12.36 4.61 -8.95
N ARG A 137 -11.59 4.30 -7.91
CA ARG A 137 -11.86 4.77 -6.54
C ARG A 137 -10.67 5.57 -6.04
N LEU A 138 -10.86 6.88 -5.87
CA LEU A 138 -9.83 7.84 -5.51
C LEU A 138 -10.14 8.47 -4.15
N VAL A 139 -9.10 8.85 -3.41
CA VAL A 139 -9.26 9.53 -2.10
C VAL A 139 -9.57 11.01 -2.29
N ASP A 140 -8.88 11.65 -3.23
CA ASP A 140 -9.03 13.05 -3.59
C ASP A 140 -9.47 13.13 -5.07
N PRO A 141 -10.26 14.15 -5.46
CA PRO A 141 -10.58 14.39 -6.86
C PRO A 141 -9.33 14.52 -7.73
N PRO A 142 -9.35 14.05 -8.99
CA PRO A 142 -8.22 14.25 -9.89
C PRO A 142 -8.07 15.75 -10.22
N GLU A 143 -6.84 16.26 -10.22
CA GLU A 143 -6.53 17.67 -10.53
C GLU A 143 -6.62 17.99 -12.04
N GLY A 144 -6.69 16.97 -12.88
CA GLY A 144 -6.74 17.08 -14.33
C GLY A 144 -7.42 15.87 -14.97
N PRO A 145 -7.42 15.79 -16.31
CA PRO A 145 -8.03 14.66 -17.02
C PRO A 145 -7.38 13.34 -16.63
N LEU A 146 -8.20 12.29 -16.50
CA LEU A 146 -7.72 10.94 -16.28
C LEU A 146 -7.02 10.43 -17.55
N PRO A 147 -5.89 9.71 -17.45
CA PRO A 147 -5.15 9.20 -18.61
C PRO A 147 -5.81 7.91 -19.16
N LEU A 148 -7.14 7.90 -19.28
CA LEU A 148 -7.95 6.75 -19.69
C LEU A 148 -9.01 7.21 -20.70
N PRO A 149 -9.32 6.39 -21.72
CA PRO A 149 -10.24 6.79 -22.80
C PRO A 149 -11.69 6.91 -22.32
N ASP A 150 -12.12 6.06 -21.39
CA ASP A 150 -13.45 6.04 -20.80
C ASP A 150 -13.32 5.68 -19.31
N ALA A 151 -13.48 6.67 -18.43
CA ALA A 151 -13.32 6.46 -17.00
C ALA A 151 -14.25 7.34 -16.16
N GLU A 152 -14.73 6.76 -15.06
CA GLU A 152 -15.47 7.42 -13.99
C GLU A 152 -14.71 7.25 -12.68
N ALA A 153 -14.71 8.26 -11.81
CA ALA A 153 -14.06 8.21 -10.51
C ALA A 153 -15.05 8.44 -9.37
N VAL A 154 -15.12 7.47 -8.45
CA VAL A 154 -15.80 7.63 -7.17
C VAL A 154 -14.80 8.14 -6.14
N ILE A 155 -15.14 9.24 -5.48
CA ILE A 155 -14.32 9.83 -4.42
C ILE A 155 -14.74 9.23 -3.09
N ALA A 156 -13.88 8.36 -2.53
CA ALA A 156 -14.17 7.67 -1.30
C ALA A 156 -12.89 7.32 -0.53
N ARG A 157 -12.99 7.34 0.80
CA ARG A 157 -11.95 6.93 1.72
C ARG A 157 -12.47 5.78 2.57
N GLY A 158 -11.65 4.74 2.74
CA GLY A 158 -12.00 3.58 3.56
C GLY A 158 -12.07 3.89 5.07
N PRO A 159 -12.41 2.90 5.90
CA PRO A 159 -12.54 1.48 5.55
C PRO A 159 -13.75 1.20 4.65
N PHE A 160 -13.61 0.22 3.75
CA PHE A 160 -14.69 -0.23 2.86
C PHE A 160 -15.30 -1.53 3.39
N THR A 161 -16.58 -1.76 3.14
CA THR A 161 -17.29 -3.00 3.51
C THR A 161 -17.55 -3.85 2.27
N ALA A 162 -17.72 -5.17 2.46
CA ALA A 162 -17.99 -6.08 1.35
C ALA A 162 -19.31 -5.73 0.66
N GLU A 163 -20.35 -5.43 1.45
CA GLU A 163 -21.68 -5.06 0.96
C GLU A 163 -21.64 -3.75 0.17
N GLY A 164 -20.84 -2.77 0.62
CA GLY A 164 -20.65 -1.51 -0.08
C GLY A 164 -19.91 -1.69 -1.40
N ASP A 165 -18.86 -2.52 -1.42
CA ASP A 165 -18.11 -2.82 -2.64
C ASP A 165 -18.95 -3.66 -3.62
N GLU A 166 -19.81 -4.56 -3.13
CA GLU A 166 -20.75 -5.31 -3.95
C GLU A 166 -21.78 -4.38 -4.60
N ALA A 167 -22.42 -3.50 -3.80
CA ALA A 167 -23.38 -2.53 -4.30
C ALA A 167 -22.76 -1.60 -5.36
N LEU A 168 -21.53 -1.14 -5.13
CA LEU A 168 -20.77 -0.34 -6.09
C LEU A 168 -20.52 -1.13 -7.38
N MET A 169 -20.03 -2.36 -7.28
CA MET A 169 -19.76 -3.19 -8.46
C MET A 169 -21.03 -3.48 -9.27
N ARG A 170 -22.17 -3.73 -8.60
CA ARG A 170 -23.47 -3.93 -9.26
C ARG A 170 -23.96 -2.66 -9.94
N ALA A 171 -23.91 -1.51 -9.26
CA ALA A 171 -24.40 -0.24 -9.78
C ALA A 171 -23.65 0.18 -11.05
N HIS A 172 -22.33 -0.06 -11.11
CA HIS A 172 -21.51 0.23 -12.28
C HIS A 172 -21.39 -0.95 -13.25
N GLY A 173 -22.09 -2.07 -13.04
CA GLY A 173 -22.06 -3.24 -13.92
C GLY A 173 -20.65 -3.81 -14.13
N ILE A 174 -19.83 -3.82 -13.07
CA ILE A 174 -18.43 -4.24 -13.14
C ILE A 174 -18.32 -5.71 -13.53
N THR A 175 -17.46 -5.99 -14.50
CA THR A 175 -17.18 -7.34 -15.00
C THR A 175 -15.80 -7.86 -14.58
N HIS A 176 -14.86 -6.97 -14.26
CA HIS A 176 -13.50 -7.34 -13.83
C HIS A 176 -13.03 -6.42 -12.70
N LEU A 177 -12.36 -7.00 -11.72
CA LEU A 177 -11.64 -6.25 -10.69
C LEU A 177 -10.15 -6.32 -10.96
N VAL A 178 -9.46 -5.17 -10.99
CA VAL A 178 -8.00 -5.11 -10.93
C VAL A 178 -7.59 -4.61 -9.55
N ALA A 179 -6.76 -5.39 -8.85
CA ALA A 179 -6.34 -5.08 -7.49
C ALA A 179 -4.85 -5.30 -7.27
N LYS A 180 -4.27 -4.55 -6.35
CA LYS A 180 -2.92 -4.77 -5.80
C LYS A 180 -3.01 -5.73 -4.62
N ASN A 181 -2.17 -6.77 -4.56
CA ASN A 181 -2.11 -7.71 -3.43
C ASN A 181 -1.51 -7.07 -2.17
N SER A 182 -2.28 -6.18 -1.57
CA SER A 182 -1.85 -5.31 -0.48
C SER A 182 -1.87 -6.04 0.86
N GLY A 183 -2.64 -7.13 0.95
CA GLY A 183 -2.85 -7.87 2.19
C GLY A 183 -3.62 -7.06 3.24
N GLY A 184 -3.95 -7.74 4.34
CA GLY A 184 -4.63 -7.17 5.50
C GLY A 184 -6.12 -6.86 5.29
N ALA A 185 -6.87 -6.78 6.39
CA ALA A 185 -8.33 -6.66 6.35
C ALA A 185 -8.86 -5.35 5.72
N GLY A 186 -8.14 -4.23 5.90
CA GLY A 186 -8.65 -2.89 5.58
C GLY A 186 -8.94 -2.59 4.10
N ALA A 187 -8.56 -3.46 3.18
CA ALA A 187 -8.86 -3.35 1.75
C ALA A 187 -9.35 -4.67 1.13
N GLU A 188 -9.72 -5.65 1.95
CA GLU A 188 -10.16 -6.98 1.49
C GLU A 188 -11.60 -6.99 0.97
N ALA A 189 -12.43 -6.01 1.39
CA ALA A 189 -13.84 -5.84 1.00
C ALA A 189 -14.12 -6.08 -0.49
N LYS A 190 -13.37 -5.43 -1.40
CA LYS A 190 -13.50 -5.62 -2.85
C LYS A 190 -13.28 -7.07 -3.32
N LEU A 191 -12.44 -7.84 -2.63
CA LEU A 191 -12.18 -9.23 -3.00
C LEU A 191 -13.35 -10.11 -2.58
N ILE A 192 -13.92 -9.85 -1.40
CA ILE A 192 -15.13 -10.52 -0.92
C ILE A 192 -16.31 -10.20 -1.86
N ALA A 193 -16.49 -8.93 -2.21
CA ALA A 193 -17.51 -8.48 -3.16
C ALA A 193 -17.33 -9.14 -4.55
N ALA A 194 -16.10 -9.16 -5.07
CA ALA A 194 -15.81 -9.82 -6.35
C ALA A 194 -16.13 -11.32 -6.30
N ARG A 195 -15.83 -12.00 -5.19
CA ARG A 195 -16.19 -13.42 -4.98
C ARG A 195 -17.71 -13.63 -4.97
N GLN A 196 -18.45 -12.82 -4.20
CA GLN A 196 -19.92 -12.87 -4.14
C GLN A 196 -20.57 -12.67 -5.52
N LEU A 197 -19.96 -11.83 -6.34
CA LEU A 197 -20.38 -11.57 -7.73
C LEU A 197 -19.76 -12.52 -8.76
N SER A 198 -18.95 -13.49 -8.33
CA SER A 198 -18.20 -14.42 -9.20
C SER A 198 -17.34 -13.71 -10.26
N LEU A 199 -16.84 -12.51 -9.96
CA LEU A 199 -16.03 -11.70 -10.87
C LEU A 199 -14.57 -12.20 -10.90
N PRO A 200 -13.94 -12.23 -12.10
CA PRO A 200 -12.50 -12.40 -12.19
C PRO A 200 -11.76 -11.23 -11.52
N VAL A 201 -10.70 -11.57 -10.79
CA VAL A 201 -9.81 -10.60 -10.15
C VAL A 201 -8.44 -10.70 -10.81
N VAL A 202 -8.04 -9.67 -11.53
CA VAL A 202 -6.66 -9.50 -11.97
C VAL A 202 -5.87 -8.93 -10.79
N MET A 203 -5.10 -9.80 -10.15
CA MET A 203 -4.36 -9.50 -8.93
C MET A 203 -2.90 -9.23 -9.29
N ILE A 204 -2.49 -7.98 -9.12
CA ILE A 204 -1.09 -7.57 -9.25
C ILE A 204 -0.33 -8.04 -8.02
N ASP A 205 0.72 -8.82 -8.23
CA ASP A 205 1.60 -9.33 -7.19
C ASP A 205 2.49 -8.23 -6.60
N ARG A 206 2.97 -8.48 -5.37
CA ARG A 206 3.83 -7.53 -4.67
C ARG A 206 5.16 -7.35 -5.43
N PRO A 207 5.68 -6.12 -5.54
CA PRO A 207 6.99 -5.88 -6.11
C PRO A 207 8.07 -6.64 -5.33
N ARG A 208 9.06 -7.19 -6.05
CA ARG A 208 10.23 -7.80 -5.41
C ARG A 208 11.09 -6.72 -4.75
N LEU A 209 11.47 -6.99 -3.50
CA LEU A 209 12.31 -6.14 -2.67
C LEU A 209 13.54 -6.94 -2.20
N PRO A 210 14.68 -6.28 -1.95
CA PRO A 210 15.80 -6.95 -1.27
C PRO A 210 15.36 -7.53 0.08
N PRO A 211 15.97 -8.64 0.53
CA PRO A 211 15.63 -9.25 1.81
C PRO A 211 15.77 -8.26 2.97
N ARG A 212 14.76 -8.23 3.85
CA ARG A 212 14.78 -7.50 5.12
C ARG A 212 13.95 -8.25 6.15
N ARG A 213 14.26 -8.08 7.43
CA ARG A 213 13.44 -8.65 8.51
C ARG A 213 12.04 -8.04 8.44
N SER A 214 11.01 -8.89 8.48
CA SER A 214 9.62 -8.46 8.50
C SER A 214 8.84 -9.18 9.60
N VAL A 215 7.79 -8.50 10.06
CA VAL A 215 6.79 -9.02 10.99
C VAL A 215 5.40 -8.64 10.46
N ALA A 216 4.39 -9.45 10.80
CA ALA A 216 3.02 -9.21 10.34
C ALA A 216 2.28 -8.28 11.29
N GLU A 217 2.53 -8.44 12.60
CA GLU A 217 1.73 -7.81 13.63
C GLU A 217 2.46 -6.67 14.33
N PRO A 218 1.77 -5.55 14.64
CA PRO A 218 2.39 -4.43 15.36
C PRO A 218 2.99 -4.81 16.71
N GLY A 219 2.44 -5.82 17.41
CA GLY A 219 2.98 -6.31 18.68
C GLY A 219 4.37 -6.93 18.53
N GLU A 220 4.62 -7.64 17.43
CA GLU A 220 5.94 -8.22 17.12
C GLU A 220 6.97 -7.10 16.83
N ALA A 221 6.53 -6.02 16.21
CA ALA A 221 7.37 -4.83 16.00
C ALA A 221 7.72 -4.15 17.33
N MET A 222 6.78 -4.05 18.27
CA MET A 222 7.05 -3.55 19.63
C MET A 222 8.06 -4.43 20.36
N ALA A 223 7.89 -5.76 20.31
CA ALA A 223 8.84 -6.69 20.92
C ALA A 223 10.27 -6.51 20.34
N TRP A 224 10.38 -6.37 19.02
CA TRP A 224 11.66 -6.10 18.36
C TRP A 224 12.33 -4.81 18.86
N LEU A 225 11.58 -3.72 19.01
CA LEU A 225 12.10 -2.45 19.53
C LEU A 225 12.62 -2.59 20.97
N HIS A 226 11.91 -3.34 21.83
CA HIS A 226 12.33 -3.54 23.22
C HIS A 226 13.60 -4.39 23.35
N HIS A 227 13.79 -5.38 22.48
CA HIS A 227 15.01 -6.19 22.48
C HIS A 227 16.26 -5.37 22.09
N GLY A 228 16.15 -4.44 21.14
CA GLY A 228 17.26 -3.54 20.75
C GLY A 228 17.66 -2.54 21.86
N ALA A 229 16.72 -2.10 22.68
CA ALA A 229 17.00 -1.19 23.80
C ALA A 229 17.79 -1.84 24.95
N SER A 230 17.75 -3.16 25.07
CA SER A 230 18.41 -3.91 26.15
C SER A 230 19.92 -4.14 25.95
N SER A 231 20.43 -3.98 24.73
CA SER A 231 21.87 -4.07 24.42
C SER A 231 22.59 -2.73 24.56
N ALA A 232 21.88 -1.60 24.45
CA ALA A 232 22.47 -0.26 24.59
C ALA A 232 22.76 0.16 26.05
N ARG A 233 22.20 -0.53 27.04
CA ARG A 233 22.38 -0.22 28.49
C ARG A 233 23.41 -1.09 29.23
N ARG A 234 24.16 -1.96 28.53
CA ARG A 234 25.20 -2.81 29.14
C ARG A 234 26.62 -2.38 28.77
N GLY A 235 26.86 -1.07 28.75
CA GLY A 235 28.20 -0.48 28.71
C GLY A 235 28.31 0.52 29.85
N VAL A 236 28.60 0.02 31.05
CA VAL A 236 29.21 0.79 32.15
C VAL A 236 30.60 0.23 32.32
#